data_AF-Q8KWE9-F1
#
_entry.id   AF-Q8KWE9-F1
#
_cell.length_a   1.000
_cell.length_b   1.000
_cell.length_c   1.000
_cell.angle_alpha   90.00
_cell.angle_beta   90.00
_cell.angle_gamma   90.00
#
_symmetry.space_group_name_H-M   'P 1'
#
loop_
_entity.id
_entity.type
_entity.pdbx_description
1 polymer ?
#
loop_
_entity_poly.entity_id
_entity_poly.type
_entity_poly.pdbx_seq_one_letter_code
_entity_poly.pdbx_strand_id
1 'polypeptide(L)'
;AQLELGIDSGEMRYIPSNATVHIASNTIFGAKSVEFIPPQSPSKTSLRPGAHIQASAVSLEVNTLFQSLIELLHKIDPVDLNATLSAVAEGLRGHGGRPG
;
A
#
# COMPACT_ATOMS: atom_id res chain seq x y z
N ALA A 1 19.74 1.61 1.21
CA ALA A 1 19.11 2.44 2.27
C ALA A 1 18.94 1.57 3.51
N GLN A 2 19.08 2.13 4.71
CA GLN A 2 18.94 1.43 5.98
C GLN A 2 18.10 2.29 6.93
N LEU A 3 17.23 1.66 7.71
CA LEU A 3 16.44 2.30 8.76
C LEU A 3 16.93 1.78 10.12
N GLU A 4 17.35 2.69 10.99
CA GLU A 4 17.71 2.36 12.36
C GLU A 4 16.52 2.55 13.30
N LEU A 5 16.28 1.58 14.18
CA LEU A 5 15.15 1.57 15.10
C LEU A 5 15.64 1.69 16.53
N GLY A 6 15.12 2.69 17.25
CA GLY A 6 15.20 2.72 18.71
C GLY A 6 14.17 1.80 19.30
N ILE A 7 14.62 0.75 20.00
CA ILE A 7 13.75 -0.22 20.67
C ILE A 7 14.05 -0.17 22.17
N ASP A 8 13.01 -0.18 23.00
CA ASP A 8 13.18 -0.34 24.43
C ASP A 8 13.85 -1.69 24.73
N SER A 9 15.03 -1.63 25.35
CA SER A 9 15.81 -2.81 25.74
C SER A 9 15.03 -3.81 26.60
N GLY A 10 14.07 -3.33 27.40
CA GLY A 10 13.18 -4.16 28.20
C GLY A 10 12.26 -5.03 27.34
N GLU A 11 11.82 -4.51 26.20
CA GLU A 11 10.88 -5.17 25.30
C GLU A 11 11.57 -6.06 24.26
N MET A 12 12.84 -5.77 23.92
CA MET A 12 13.60 -6.53 22.91
C MET A 12 13.73 -8.02 23.26
N ARG A 13 13.68 -8.38 24.54
CA ARG A 13 13.70 -9.79 25.00
C ARG A 13 12.52 -10.62 24.49
N TYR A 14 11.40 -9.98 24.15
CA TYR A 14 10.20 -10.64 23.67
C TYR A 14 10.21 -10.91 22.17
N ILE A 15 11.18 -10.35 21.44
CA ILE A 15 11.31 -10.50 20.00
C ILE A 15 12.25 -11.68 19.72
N PRO A 16 11.80 -12.78 19.09
CA PRO A 16 12.68 -13.86 18.67
C PRO A 16 13.74 -13.35 17.68
N SER A 17 14.97 -13.86 17.78
CA SER A 17 16.09 -13.45 16.91
C SER A 17 15.87 -13.71 15.41
N ASN A 18 14.95 -14.60 15.07
CA ASN A 18 14.55 -14.92 13.71
C ASN A 18 13.20 -14.31 13.30
N ALA A 19 12.69 -13.34 14.05
CA ALA A 19 11.55 -12.54 13.62
C ALA A 19 11.90 -11.72 12.38
N THR A 20 10.97 -11.65 11.43
CA THR A 20 11.08 -10.73 10.29
C THR A 20 10.38 -9.42 10.61
N VAL A 21 10.62 -8.40 9.79
CA VAL A 21 9.93 -7.11 9.91
C VAL A 21 9.12 -6.80 8.67
N HIS A 22 7.95 -6.20 8.88
CA HIS A 22 7.09 -5.67 7.84
C HIS A 22 6.92 -4.16 8.04
N ILE A 23 6.99 -3.39 6.95
CA ILE A 23 6.71 -1.96 6.99
C ILE A 23 5.25 -1.77 6.59
N ALA A 24 4.40 -1.52 7.57
CA ALA A 24 2.98 -1.31 7.36
C ALA A 24 2.69 0.18 7.07
N SER A 25 1.81 0.42 6.11
CA SER A 25 1.29 1.75 5.78
C SER A 25 -0.20 1.76 6.06
N ASN A 26 -0.59 2.05 7.31
CA ASN A 26 -1.99 1.99 7.72
C ASN A 26 -2.85 3.14 7.14
N THR A 27 -2.25 4.03 6.36
CA THR A 27 -2.87 5.23 5.83
C THR A 27 -2.28 5.62 4.48
N ILE A 28 -3.05 6.37 3.69
CA ILE A 28 -2.66 6.86 2.35
C ILE A 28 -1.73 8.09 2.45
N PHE A 29 -1.75 8.81 3.58
CA PHE A 29 -0.96 10.03 3.82
C PHE A 29 -0.28 10.09 5.18
N GLY A 30 -0.18 8.99 5.92
CA GLY A 30 0.28 9.00 7.30
C GLY A 30 1.54 8.17 7.55
N ALA A 31 1.89 8.10 8.84
CA ALA A 31 3.12 7.48 9.31
C ALA A 31 3.16 5.99 8.98
N LYS A 32 4.33 5.52 8.54
CA LYS A 32 4.64 4.10 8.39
C LYS A 32 5.11 3.52 9.73
N SER A 33 4.68 2.32 10.05
CA SER A 33 5.13 1.56 11.23
C SER A 33 6.01 0.39 10.82
N VAL A 34 6.91 -0.02 11.71
CA VAL A 34 7.64 -1.28 11.58
C VAL A 34 7.03 -2.30 12.54
N GLU A 35 6.58 -3.41 12.00
CA GLU A 35 5.95 -4.50 12.73
C GLU A 35 6.88 -5.72 12.74
N PHE A 36 7.11 -6.29 13.92
CA PHE A 36 7.83 -7.56 14.07
C PHE A 36 6.86 -8.71 13.91
N ILE A 37 7.13 -9.58 12.94
CA ILE A 37 6.31 -10.75 12.66
C ILE A 37 6.92 -11.96 13.37
N PRO A 38 6.20 -12.59 14.32
CA PRO A 38 6.64 -13.83 14.93
C PRO A 38 6.74 -14.94 13.88
N PRO A 39 7.86 -15.66 13.79
CA PRO A 39 8.01 -16.76 12.84
C PRO A 39 7.21 -17.98 13.32
N GLN A 40 6.87 -18.88 12.40
CA GLN A 40 6.18 -20.14 12.73
C GLN A 40 6.95 -20.99 13.75
N SER A 41 8.28 -20.93 13.72
CA SER A 41 9.17 -21.55 14.71
C SER A 41 10.04 -20.47 15.36
N PRO A 42 9.64 -19.94 16.53
CA PRO A 42 10.41 -18.94 17.26
C PRO A 42 11.76 -19.49 17.72
N SER A 43 12.83 -18.74 17.45
CA SER A 43 14.12 -19.01 18.05
C SER A 43 14.04 -18.87 19.57
N LYS A 44 14.78 -19.72 20.29
CA LYS A 44 14.91 -19.65 21.75
C LYS A 44 15.71 -18.44 22.22
N THR A 45 16.43 -17.79 21.31
CA THR A 45 17.21 -16.59 21.59
C THR A 45 16.47 -15.36 21.10
N SER A 46 16.47 -14.31 21.92
CA SER A 46 15.89 -13.02 21.57
C SER A 46 16.81 -12.22 20.64
N LEU A 47 16.23 -11.22 19.98
CA LEU A 47 16.95 -10.21 19.22
C LEU A 47 17.96 -9.49 20.11
N ARG A 48 19.06 -9.03 19.53
CA ARG A 48 20.13 -8.31 20.23
C ARG A 48 20.34 -6.92 19.62
N PRO A 49 20.83 -5.94 20.41
CA PRO A 49 21.23 -4.65 19.87
C PRO A 49 22.23 -4.81 18.70
N GLY A 50 22.05 -4.03 17.63
CA GLY A 50 22.86 -4.11 16.42
C GLY A 50 22.52 -5.26 15.45
N ALA A 51 21.48 -6.04 15.75
CA ALA A 51 20.98 -7.06 14.82
C ALA A 51 20.47 -6.41 13.52
N HIS A 52 20.84 -7.00 12.39
CA HIS A 52 20.35 -6.59 11.07
C HIS A 52 19.27 -7.56 10.63
N ILE A 53 18.07 -7.04 10.35
CA ILE A 53 16.91 -7.83 9.95
C ILE A 53 16.54 -7.45 8.53
N GLN A 54 16.35 -8.45 7.66
CA GLN A 54 15.82 -8.19 6.34
C GLN A 54 14.32 -7.92 6.43
N ALA A 55 13.89 -6.77 5.92
CA ALA A 55 12.48 -6.46 5.78
C ALA A 55 11.88 -7.34 4.67
N SER A 56 10.89 -8.16 5.04
CA SER A 56 10.13 -8.93 4.08
C SER A 56 9.15 -7.98 3.38
N ALA A 57 9.53 -7.58 2.16
CA ALA A 57 8.79 -6.77 1.18
C ALA A 57 7.91 -5.65 1.77
N VAL A 58 8.30 -4.40 1.51
CA VAL A 58 7.42 -3.24 1.68
C VAL A 58 6.12 -3.55 0.95
N SER A 59 4.98 -3.58 1.68
CA SER A 59 3.68 -3.83 1.08
C SER A 59 3.53 -2.93 -0.14
N LEU A 60 3.33 -3.54 -1.30
CA LEU A 60 3.26 -2.92 -2.62
C LEU A 60 2.40 -1.65 -2.50
N GLU A 61 3.06 -0.49 -2.53
CA GLU A 61 2.40 0.76 -2.20
C GLU A 61 1.24 1.00 -3.18
N VAL A 62 0.11 1.45 -2.63
CA VAL A 62 -1.05 1.99 -3.37
C VAL A 62 -0.62 3.10 -4.36
N ASN A 63 0.58 3.67 -4.20
CA ASN A 63 1.26 4.50 -5.21
C ASN A 63 1.29 3.87 -6.61
N THR A 64 1.43 2.54 -6.72
CA THR A 64 1.47 1.84 -8.02
C THR A 64 0.09 1.58 -8.62
N LEU A 65 -0.97 1.48 -7.80
CA LEU A 65 -2.34 1.28 -8.29
C LEU A 65 -2.90 2.54 -8.95
N PHE A 66 -2.64 3.71 -8.39
CA PHE A 66 -3.06 4.98 -9.00
C PHE A 66 -2.32 5.22 -10.33
N GLN A 67 -1.03 4.88 -10.40
CA GLN A 67 -0.28 4.94 -11.67
C GLN A 67 -0.75 3.89 -12.68
N SER A 68 -1.07 2.66 -12.24
CA SER A 68 -1.61 1.63 -13.14
C SER A 68 -2.95 2.04 -13.75
N LEU A 69 -3.81 2.75 -13.00
CA LEU A 69 -5.06 3.29 -13.52
C LEU A 69 -4.82 4.39 -14.57
N ILE A 70 -3.89 5.31 -14.30
CA ILE A 70 -3.52 6.38 -15.24
C ILE A 70 -2.89 5.81 -16.52
N GLU A 71 -2.02 4.81 -16.41
CA GLU A 71 -1.40 4.15 -17.57
C GLU A 71 -2.41 3.36 -18.41
N LEU A 72 -3.41 2.72 -17.79
CA LEU A 72 -4.51 2.06 -18.52
C LEU A 72 -5.39 3.06 -19.25
N LEU A 73 -5.70 4.21 -18.65
CA LEU A 73 -6.49 5.27 -19.29
C LEU A 73 -5.73 5.94 -20.44
N HIS A 74 -4.40 6.07 -20.36
CA HIS A 74 -3.57 6.56 -21.47
C HIS A 74 -3.42 5.55 -22.63
N LYS A 75 -3.82 4.29 -22.44
CA LYS A 75 -3.78 3.26 -23.48
C LYS A 75 -5.07 3.20 -24.31
N ILE A 76 -6.07 4.03 -23.99
CA ILE A 76 -7.30 4.17 -24.74
C ILE A 76 -7.15 5.36 -25.69
N ASP A 77 -7.28 5.09 -26.99
CA ASP A 77 -7.24 6.09 -28.05
C ASP A 77 -8.28 7.19 -27.77
N PRO A 78 -7.91 8.48 -27.62
CA PRO A 78 -8.81 9.54 -27.17
C PRO A 78 -9.99 9.81 -28.11
N VAL A 79 -9.95 9.25 -29.33
CA VAL A 79 -10.97 9.43 -30.37
C VAL A 79 -12.29 8.75 -30.00
N ASP A 80 -12.30 7.65 -29.23
CA ASP A 80 -13.52 6.90 -28.87
C ASP A 80 -14.19 7.35 -27.55
N LEU A 81 -13.43 8.01 -26.67
CA LEU A 81 -13.94 8.43 -25.36
C LEU A 81 -14.99 9.54 -25.47
N ASN A 82 -14.81 10.45 -26.43
CA ASN A 82 -15.70 11.59 -26.62
C ASN A 82 -17.08 11.17 -27.16
N ALA A 83 -17.13 10.14 -28.00
CA ALA A 83 -18.37 9.58 -28.53
C ALA A 83 -19.20 8.92 -27.43
N THR A 84 -18.54 8.18 -26.52
CA THR A 84 -19.22 7.49 -25.42
C THR A 84 -19.75 8.47 -24.37
N LEU A 85 -18.96 9.47 -23.99
CA LEU A 85 -19.40 10.53 -23.07
C LEU A 85 -20.56 11.36 -23.65
N SER A 86 -20.53 11.63 -24.97
CA SER A 86 -21.60 12.33 -25.66
C SER A 86 -22.89 11.50 -25.71
N ALA A 87 -22.82 10.21 -25.98
CA ALA A 87 -23.98 9.32 -26.00
C ALA A 87 -24.64 9.17 -24.62
N VAL A 88 -23.84 9.11 -23.54
CA VAL A 88 -24.36 9.09 -22.16
C VAL A 88 -25.00 10.43 -21.79
N ALA A 89 -24.37 11.55 -22.15
CA ALA A 89 -24.94 12.88 -21.92
C ALA A 89 -26.26 13.10 -22.68
N GLU A 90 -26.38 12.56 -23.90
CA GLU A 90 -27.60 12.64 -24.70
C GLU A 90 -28.71 11.73 -24.19
N GLY A 91 -28.37 10.50 -23.77
CA GLY A 91 -29.32 9.60 -23.13
C GLY A 91 -29.87 10.14 -21.80
N LEU A 92 -29.04 10.86 -21.04
CA LEU A 92 -29.47 11.52 -19.79
C LEU A 92 -30.29 12.80 -20.05
N ARG A 93 -29.99 13.56 -21.12
CA ARG A 93 -30.82 14.71 -21.55
C ARG A 93 -32.18 14.29 -22.10
N GLY A 94 -32.26 13.14 -22.80
CA GLY A 94 -33.51 12.59 -23.35
C GLY A 94 -34.57 12.22 -22.30
N HIS A 95 -34.20 12.11 -21.02
CA HIS A 95 -35.11 11.82 -19.91
C HIS A 95 -35.29 13.01 -18.93
N GLY A 96 -34.66 14.16 -19.18
CA GLY A 96 -34.61 15.29 -18.24
C GLY A 96 -35.51 16.50 -18.54
N GLY A 97 -36.35 16.45 -19.58
CA GLY A 97 -37.12 17.62 -20.04
C GLY A 97 -38.57 17.31 -20.37
N ARG A 98 -39.38 16.99 -19.36
CA ARG A 98 -40.84 17.06 -19.48
C ARG A 98 -41.46 17.92 -18.36
N PRO A 99 -41.63 19.23 -18.60
CA PRO A 99 -42.67 20.01 -17.94
C PRO A 99 -43.70 20.50 -18.97
N GLY A 100 -44.92 19.97 -18.90
CA GLY A 100 -46.10 20.43 -19.66
C GLY A 100 -46.28 19.78 -21.02
#